data_AF-A0A7L7YQ05-F1
#
_entry.id   AF-A0A7L7YQ05-F1
#
_cell.length_a   1.000
_cell.length_b   1.000
_cell.length_c   1.000
_cell.angle_alpha   90.00
_cell.angle_beta   90.00
_cell.angle_gamma   90.00
#
_symmetry.space_group_name_H-M   'P 1'
#
loop_
_entity.id
_entity.type
_entity.pdbx_description
1 polymer ?
#
loop_
_entity_poly.entity_id
_entity_poly.type
_entity_poly.pdbx_seq_one_letter_code
_entity_poly.pdbx_strand_id
1 'polypeptide(L)' 'MQEVRVNKRKVCCHGNEDDEGSGHPLIYLDMGEEEEIACPYCETTFIHDCTVEAVKEEIMAKDEL' A
#
# COMPACT_ATOMS: atom_id res chain seq x y z
N MET A 1 2.11 -4.06 12.78
CA MET A 1 0.96 -3.18 12.47
C MET A 1 1.49 -1.94 11.76
N GLN A 2 1.28 -1.86 10.44
CA GLN A 2 1.65 -0.70 9.63
C GLN A 2 0.36 -0.06 9.12
N GLU A 3 0.27 1.26 9.21
CA GLU A 3 -0.90 2.05 8.81
C GLU A 3 -0.48 3.05 7.73
N VAL A 4 -1.19 3.05 6.60
CA VAL A 4 -0.87 3.88 5.44
C VAL A 4 -2.09 4.71 5.08
N ARG A 5 -1.95 6.04 5.10
CA ARG A 5 -3.02 6.95 4.68
C ARG A 5 -2.99 7.14 3.17
N VAL A 6 -4.15 7.01 2.54
CA VAL A 6 -4.30 7.09 1.08
C VAL A 6 -5.45 8.02 0.73
N ASN A 7 -5.29 8.76 -0.37
CA ASN A 7 -6.35 9.63 -0.89
C ASN A 7 -7.40 8.89 -1.73
N LYS A 8 -7.09 7.66 -2.16
CA LYS A 8 -7.92 6.88 -3.07
C LYS A 8 -8.49 5.67 -2.35
N ARG A 9 -9.76 5.37 -2.61
CA ARG A 9 -10.46 4.17 -2.13
C ARG A 9 -9.96 2.87 -2.76
N LYS A 10 -9.30 2.97 -3.90
CA LYS A 10 -8.67 1.86 -4.61
C LYS A 10 -7.18 1.92 -4.37
N VAL A 11 -6.66 0.93 -3.67
CA VAL A 11 -5.23 0.80 -3.35
C VAL A 11 -4.67 -0.47 -3.96
N CYS A 12 -3.37 -0.45 -4.23
CA CYS A 12 -2.64 -1.61 -4.72
C CYS A 12 -1.53 -1.93 -3.72
N CYS A 13 -1.52 -3.16 -3.23
CA CYS A 13 -0.51 -3.64 -2.32
C CYS A 13 0.39 -4.62 -3.09
N HIS A 14 1.68 -4.29 -3.20
CA HIS A 14 2.65 -5.03 -4.01
C HIS A 14 3.34 -6.16 -3.23
N GLY A 15 2.96 -6.37 -1.96
CA GLY A 15 3.76 -7.17 -1.04
C GLY A 15 5.09 -6.48 -0.73
N ASN A 16 5.73 -6.83 0.38
CA ASN A 16 7.11 -6.42 0.59
C ASN A 16 8.01 -7.38 -0.20
N GLU A 17 8.64 -6.89 -1.27
CA GLU A 17 9.60 -7.68 -2.07
C GLU A 17 10.90 -7.96 -1.29
N ASP A 18 11.15 -7.20 -0.22
CA ASP A 18 12.36 -7.28 0.63
C ASP A 18 12.31 -8.41 1.67
N ASP A 19 11.12 -8.94 2.01
CA ASP A 19 10.98 -9.98 3.03
C ASP A 19 10.84 -11.36 2.36
N GLU A 20 11.92 -12.15 2.44
CA GLU A 20 12.27 -13.41 1.74
C GLU A 20 11.24 -14.58 1.79
N GLY A 21 9.95 -14.32 2.02
CA GLY A 21 8.93 -15.37 1.96
C GLY A 21 7.48 -14.93 2.19
N SER A 22 7.21 -13.65 2.45
CA SER A 22 5.85 -13.18 2.83
C SER A 22 5.23 -12.17 1.86
N GLY A 23 5.93 -11.79 0.79
CA GLY A 23 5.40 -10.89 -0.23
C GLY A 23 4.33 -11.56 -1.10
N HIS A 24 3.06 -11.23 -0.86
CA HIS A 24 1.96 -11.66 -1.72
C HIS A 24 2.05 -10.97 -3.10
N PRO A 25 1.46 -11.56 -4.15
CA PRO A 25 1.42 -10.92 -5.46
C PRO A 25 0.66 -9.59 -5.40
N LEU A 26 0.86 -8.72 -6.40
CA LEU A 26 0.11 -7.49 -6.55
C LEU A 26 -1.41 -7.76 -6.47
N ILE A 27 -2.04 -7.24 -5.41
CA ILE A 27 -3.49 -7.26 -5.26
C ILE A 27 -4.05 -5.84 -5.25
N TYR A 28 -5.27 -5.72 -5.76
CA TYR A 28 -6.04 -4.49 -5.71
C TYR A 28 -7.11 -4.63 -4.65
N LEU A 29 -7.09 -3.72 -3.69
CA LEU A 29 -8.06 -3.63 -2.60
C LEU A 29 -8.96 -2.44 -2.88
N ASP A 30 -10.27 -2.64 -2.78
CA ASP A 30 -11.29 -1.61 -2.95
C ASP A 30 -12.01 -1.44 -1.61
N MET A 31 -11.90 -0.25 -1.03
CA MET A 31 -12.55 0.11 0.23
C MET A 31 -14.07 0.26 0.08
N GLY A 32 -14.61 0.37 -1.13
CA GLY A 32 -16.04 0.59 -1.37
C GLY A 32 -16.57 1.87 -0.69
N GLU A 33 -17.42 1.67 0.32
CA GLU A 33 -18.00 2.72 1.16
C GLU A 33 -17.29 2.86 2.53
N GLU A 34 -16.33 1.98 2.81
CA GLU A 34 -15.55 1.97 4.06
C GLU A 34 -14.42 3.00 4.01
N GLU A 35 -13.98 3.44 5.19
CA GLU A 35 -12.89 4.40 5.37
C GLU A 35 -11.53 3.73 5.60
N GLU A 36 -11.49 2.42 5.82
CA GLU A 36 -10.26 1.66 5.98
C GLU A 36 -10.37 0.27 5.35
N ILE A 37 -9.25 -0.29 4.89
CA ILE A 37 -9.16 -1.68 4.43
C ILE A 37 -7.81 -2.28 4.83
N ALA A 38 -7.84 -3.48 5.39
CA ALA A 38 -6.62 -4.22 5.73
C ALA A 38 -6.23 -5.17 4.60
N CYS A 39 -4.94 -5.20 4.25
CA CYS A 39 -4.41 -6.23 3.38
C CYS A 39 -4.38 -7.57 4.13
N PRO A 40 -5.00 -8.65 3.59
CA PRO A 40 -5.06 -9.96 4.26
C PRO A 40 -3.71 -10.69 4.33
N TYR A 41 -2.65 -10.12 3.73
CA TYR A 41 -1.33 -10.74 3.64
C TYR A 41 -0.25 -9.93 4.36
N CYS A 42 -0.17 -8.61 4.12
CA CYS A 42 0.86 -7.74 4.71
C CYS A 42 0.49 -7.13 6.06
N GLU A 43 -0.70 -7.42 6.59
CA GLU A 43 -1.23 -6.82 7.83
C GLU A 43 -1.13 -5.27 7.84
N THR A 44 -1.16 -4.69 6.64
CA THR A 44 -1.08 -3.25 6.40
C THR A 44 -2.50 -2.72 6.27
N THR A 45 -2.84 -1.74 7.11
CA THR A 45 -4.14 -1.09 7.07
C THR A 45 -4.04 0.18 6.24
N PHE A 46 -4.81 0.27 5.17
CA PHE A 46 -4.96 1.47 4.38
C PHE A 46 -6.14 2.27 4.90
N ILE A 47 -5.93 3.56 5.16
CA ILE A 47 -6.95 4.46 5.69
C ILE A 47 -7.21 5.55 4.65
N HIS A 48 -8.46 5.69 4.23
CA HIS A 48 -8.89 6.72 3.31
C HIS A 48 -8.90 8.09 4.01
N ASP A 49 -7.94 8.93 3.65
CA ASP A 49 -7.85 10.30 4.14
C ASP A 49 -7.80 11.25 2.94
N CYS A 50 -8.85 12.03 2.75
CA CYS A 50 -8.94 12.98 1.63
C CYS A 50 -7.98 14.18 1.78
N THR A 51 -7.33 14.31 2.94
CA THR A 51 -6.38 15.39 3.24
C THR A 51 -4.94 15.06 2.90
N VAL A 52 -4.59 13.78 2.65
CA VAL A 52 -3.23 13.39 2.30
C VAL A 52 -3.03 13.40 0.78
N GLU A 53 -1.88 13.90 0.32
CA GLU A 53 -1.44 13.71 -1.07
C GLU A 53 -0.85 12.31 -1.21
N ALA A 54 -1.19 11.60 -2.30
CA ALA A 54 -0.73 10.24 -2.51
C ALA A 54 0.80 10.21 -2.66
N VAL A 55 1.50 9.75 -1.63
CA VAL A 55 2.96 9.57 -1.69
C VAL A 55 3.23 8.36 -2.58
N LYS A 56 3.67 8.63 -3.82
CA LYS A 56 4.46 7.65 -4.56
C LYS A 56 5.77 7.51 -3.80
N GLU A 57 5.97 6.39 -3.12
CA GLU A 57 7.31 6.03 -2.68
C GLU A 57 8.11 5.69 -3.95
N GLU A 58 9.02 6.60 -4.30
CA GLU A 58 9.98 6.43 -5.38
C GLU A 58 11.02 5.40 -4.96
N ILE A 59 10.78 4.11 -5.23
CA ILE A 59 11.86 3.21 -5.62
C ILE A 59 12.18 3.55 -7.08
N MET A 60 12.83 4.70 -7.29
CA MET A 60 13.43 5.09 -8.56
C MET A 60 14.94 4.96 -8.39
N ALA A 61 15.45 3.81 -8.85
CA ALA A 61 16.80 3.54 -9.31
C ALA A 61 17.97 4.19 -8.55
N LYS A 62 18.72 3.33 -7.82
CA LYS A 62 20.18 3.47 -7.74
C LYS A 62 20.75 3.33 -9.16
N ASP A 63 20.74 4.39 -9.95
CA ASP A 63 21.52 4.48 -11.19
C ASP A 63 22.83 5.22 -10.84
N GLU A 64 23.80 4.40 -10.43
CA GLU A 64 25.20 4.46 -10.86
C GLU A 64 25.78 5.86 -11.19
N LEU A 65 26.57 6.43 -10.27
CA LEU A 65 27.90 6.96 -10.58
C LEU A 65 28.83 7.01 -9.36
#